data_AF-A0A3D2FT52-F1
#
_entry.id   AF-A0A3D2FT52-F1
#
_cell.length_a   1.000
_cell.length_b   1.000
_cell.length_c   1.000
_cell.angle_alpha   90.00
_cell.angle_beta   90.00
_cell.angle_gamma   90.00
#
_symmetry.space_group_name_H-M   'P 1'
#
loop_
_entity.id
_entity.type
_entity.pdbx_description
1 polymer ?
#
loop_
_entity_poly.entity_id
_entity_poly.type
_entity_poly.pdbx_seq_one_letter_code
_entity_poly.pdbx_strand_id
1 'polypeptide(L)'
;ISIITTGKSEKMGVVSPVILPDIALLDPSLTLSVPPHVTAATGIDAMVHAIEAYASASANNNPISRQLALQALGLLGGAVEKAVHDGSNQQARADMLLGSMLAG
;
A
#
# COMPACT_ATOMS: atom_id res chain seq x y z
N ILE A 1 -5.12 -10.35 5.29
CA ILE A 1 -4.16 -11.23 6.01
C ILE A 1 -3.70 -10.51 7.27
N SER A 2 -3.47 -11.21 8.37
CA SER A 2 -2.80 -10.66 9.56
C SER A 2 -1.47 -11.38 9.75
N ILE A 3 -0.37 -10.64 9.93
CA ILE A 3 0.96 -11.20 10.17
C ILE A 3 1.26 -11.09 11.66
N ILE A 4 1.47 -12.23 12.33
CA ILE A 4 1.69 -12.32 13.78
C ILE A 4 3.05 -12.96 14.03
N THR A 5 3.85 -12.37 14.92
CA THR A 5 5.09 -13.01 15.39
C THR A 5 4.77 -14.00 16.50
N THR A 6 5.08 -15.28 16.28
CA THR A 6 4.92 -16.36 17.25
C THR A 6 6.27 -16.79 17.83
N GLY A 7 6.26 -17.26 19.08
CA GLY A 7 7.49 -17.65 19.78
C GLY A 7 8.47 -16.48 19.91
N LYS A 8 9.73 -16.69 19.50
CA LYS A 8 10.79 -15.66 19.58
C LYS A 8 11.04 -14.90 18.26
N SER A 9 10.71 -15.47 17.11
CA SER A 9 11.12 -14.88 15.81
C SER A 9 10.36 -15.37 14.57
N GLU A 10 9.31 -16.20 14.71
CA GLU A 10 8.61 -16.75 13.55
C GLU A 10 7.46 -15.81 13.15
N LYS A 11 7.35 -15.47 11.86
CA LYS A 11 6.22 -14.68 11.33
C LYS A 11 5.21 -15.63 10.70
N MET A 12 3.99 -15.67 11.23
CA MET A 12 2.89 -16.49 10.71
C MET A 12 1.78 -15.62 10.12
N GLY A 13 1.19 -16.07 9.00
CA GLY A 13 0.07 -15.41 8.35
C GLY A 13 -1.27 -16.06 8.70
N VAL A 14 -2.21 -15.27 9.21
CA VAL A 14 -3.62 -15.66 9.39
C VAL A 14 -4.45 -15.10 8.24
N VAL A 15 -5.09 -15.97 7.47
CA VAL A 15 -5.95 -15.60 6.33
C VAL A 15 -7.37 -16.03 6.64
N SER A 16 -8.26 -15.07 6.89
CA SER A 16 -9.68 -15.33 7.14
C SER A 16 -10.52 -14.12 6.71
N PRO A 17 -11.75 -14.30 6.20
CA PRO A 17 -12.67 -13.20 5.94
C PRO A 17 -13.05 -12.43 7.22
N VAL A 18 -13.04 -13.07 8.39
CA VAL A 18 -13.47 -12.46 9.67
C VAL A 18 -12.52 -11.38 10.18
N ILE A 19 -11.32 -11.27 9.61
CA ILE A 19 -10.33 -10.24 9.96
C ILE A 19 -10.33 -9.06 8.97
N LEU A 20 -11.24 -9.05 7.99
CA LEU A 20 -11.44 -7.87 7.15
C LEU A 20 -12.11 -6.77 7.99
N PRO A 21 -11.57 -5.54 8.00
CA PRO A 21 -12.21 -4.44 8.72
C PRO A 21 -13.53 -4.04 8.03
N ASP A 22 -14.52 -3.61 8.82
CA ASP A 22 -15.78 -3.09 8.29
C ASP A 22 -15.57 -1.75 7.55
N ILE A 23 -14.60 -0.95 8.01
CA ILE A 23 -14.28 0.38 7.49
C ILE A 23 -12.76 0.58 7.47
N ALA A 24 -12.25 1.10 6.35
CA ALA A 24 -10.90 1.64 6.25
C ALA A 24 -10.99 3.15 5.97
N LEU A 25 -10.44 3.98 6.87
CA LEU A 25 -10.41 5.43 6.72
C LEU A 25 -9.04 5.87 6.20
N LEU A 26 -9.03 6.58 5.08
CA LEU A 26 -7.83 7.12 4.46
C LEU A 26 -7.82 8.65 4.69
N ASP A 27 -7.05 9.11 5.66
CA ASP A 27 -6.88 10.54 5.96
C ASP A 27 -5.42 10.97 5.74
N PRO A 28 -5.13 11.77 4.68
CA PRO A 28 -3.77 12.21 4.39
C PRO A 28 -3.19 13.10 5.49
N SER A 29 -4.02 13.79 6.28
CA SER A 29 -3.55 14.67 7.35
C SER A 29 -2.79 13.90 8.45
N LEU A 30 -3.17 12.63 8.67
CA LEU A 30 -2.52 11.73 9.62
C LEU A 30 -1.14 11.24 9.15
N THR A 31 -0.76 11.53 7.90
CA THR A 31 0.51 11.08 7.31
C THR A 31 1.55 12.20 7.16
N LEU A 32 1.17 13.46 7.44
CA LEU A 32 2.03 14.62 7.20
C LEU A 32 3.33 14.59 8.04
N SER A 33 3.29 13.97 9.22
CA SER A 33 4.43 13.83 10.12
C SER A 33 5.32 12.62 9.83
N VAL A 34 4.98 11.78 8.85
CA VAL A 34 5.78 10.59 8.53
C VAL A 34 7.13 11.02 7.93
N PRO A 35 8.27 10.56 8.49
CA PRO A 35 9.59 10.95 8.02
C PRO A 35 9.82 10.59 6.53
N PRO A 36 10.67 11.34 5.80
CA PRO A 36 10.96 11.08 4.39
C PRO A 36 11.41 9.65 4.10
N HIS A 37 12.32 9.10 4.92
CA HIS A 37 12.83 7.74 4.69
C HIS A 37 11.77 6.65 4.90
N VAL A 38 10.85 6.84 5.86
CA VAL A 38 9.71 5.93 6.06
C VAL A 38 8.74 6.05 4.89
N THR A 39 8.43 7.28 4.46
CA THR A 39 7.57 7.55 3.31
C THR A 39 8.09 6.89 2.04
N ALA A 40 9.40 6.97 1.80
CA ALA A 40 10.05 6.30 0.67
C ALA A 40 9.93 4.78 0.80
N ALA A 41 10.29 4.22 1.95
CA ALA A 41 10.26 2.77 2.18
C ALA A 41 8.85 2.19 1.99
N THR A 42 7.83 2.78 2.63
CA THR A 42 6.45 2.30 2.51
C THR A 42 5.84 2.58 1.14
N GLY A 43 6.29 3.65 0.47
CA GLY A 43 5.91 3.94 -0.90
C GLY A 43 6.39 2.88 -1.89
N ILE A 44 7.66 2.51 -1.79
CA ILE A 44 8.24 1.43 -2.60
C ILE A 44 7.59 0.09 -2.27
N ASP A 45 7.34 -0.21 -0.99
CA ASP A 45 6.62 -1.43 -0.56
C ASP A 45 5.24 -1.55 -1.24
N ALA A 46 4.45 -0.46 -1.24
CA ALA A 46 3.17 -0.42 -1.94
C ALA A 46 3.30 -0.59 -3.46
N MET A 47 4.34 -0.02 -4.08
CA MET A 47 4.61 -0.21 -5.51
C MET A 47 4.99 -1.67 -5.82
N VAL A 48 5.76 -2.33 -4.95
CA VAL A 48 6.09 -3.75 -5.07
C VAL A 48 4.83 -4.60 -5.00
N HIS A 49 3.92 -4.34 -4.05
CA HIS A 49 2.62 -5.03 -4.00
C HIS A 49 1.84 -4.90 -5.31
N ALA A 50 1.77 -3.70 -5.90
CA ALA A 50 1.10 -3.50 -7.17
C ALA A 50 1.78 -4.28 -8.32
N ILE A 51 3.11 -4.28 -8.38
CA ILE A 51 3.87 -5.03 -9.40
C ILE A 51 3.63 -6.54 -9.25
N GLU A 52 3.74 -7.07 -8.03
CA GLU A 52 3.50 -8.49 -7.73
C GLU A 52 2.07 -8.91 -8.02
N ALA A 53 1.09 -8.07 -7.66
CA ALA A 53 -0.33 -8.31 -7.95
C ALA A 53 -0.59 -8.37 -9.46
N TYR A 54 -0.03 -7.43 -10.24
CA TYR A 54 -0.17 -7.41 -11.69
C TYR A 54 0.47 -8.65 -12.35
N ALA A 55 1.70 -8.98 -11.95
CA ALA A 55 2.50 -10.07 -12.51
C ALA A 55 2.18 -11.46 -11.94
N SER A 56 1.28 -11.56 -10.96
CA SER A 56 0.98 -12.81 -10.27
C SER A 56 0.52 -13.93 -11.22
N ALA A 57 1.12 -15.11 -11.06
CA ALA A 57 0.69 -16.33 -11.76
C ALA A 57 -0.52 -17.02 -11.08
N SER A 58 -1.04 -16.44 -9.99
CA SER A 58 -2.21 -16.97 -9.29
C SER A 58 -3.44 -17.00 -10.19
N ALA A 59 -4.24 -18.06 -10.09
CA ALA A 59 -5.54 -18.15 -10.78
C ALA A 59 -6.52 -17.05 -10.34
N ASN A 60 -6.29 -16.42 -9.18
CA ASN A 60 -7.10 -15.31 -8.67
C ASN A 60 -6.73 -13.96 -9.32
N ASN A 61 -5.61 -13.87 -10.04
CA ASN A 61 -5.23 -12.67 -10.78
C ASN A 61 -6.18 -12.45 -11.96
N ASN A 62 -7.10 -11.50 -11.81
CA ASN A 62 -8.20 -11.25 -12.72
C ASN A 62 -8.11 -9.83 -13.33
N PRO A 63 -8.91 -9.51 -14.36
CA PRO A 63 -8.85 -8.20 -14.99
C PRO A 63 -9.03 -7.02 -14.04
N ILE A 64 -9.85 -7.16 -12.98
CA ILE A 64 -10.07 -6.11 -12.00
C ILE A 64 -8.79 -5.87 -11.18
N SER A 65 -8.20 -6.92 -10.60
CA SER A 65 -6.97 -6.79 -9.80
C SER A 65 -5.82 -6.17 -10.60
N ARG A 66 -5.71 -6.50 -11.90
CA ARG A 66 -4.69 -5.90 -12.78
C ARG A 66 -4.91 -4.41 -13.01
N GLN A 67 -6.16 -3.97 -13.18
CA GLN A 67 -6.46 -2.55 -13.35
C GLN A 67 -6.22 -1.76 -12.07
N LEU A 68 -6.57 -2.32 -10.91
CA LEU A 68 -6.25 -1.71 -9.61
C LEU A 68 -4.74 -1.54 -9.42
N ALA A 69 -3.95 -2.56 -9.75
CA ALA A 69 -2.49 -2.50 -9.70
C ALA A 69 -1.90 -1.42 -10.64
N LEU A 70 -2.42 -1.28 -11.87
CA LEU A 70 -1.98 -0.24 -12.80
C LEU A 70 -2.33 1.17 -12.28
N GLN A 71 -3.54 1.36 -11.75
CA GLN A 71 -3.93 2.64 -11.16
C GLN A 71 -3.09 2.97 -9.91
N ALA A 72 -2.83 1.98 -9.07
CA ALA A 72 -1.96 2.10 -7.91
C ALA A 72 -0.56 2.60 -8.31
N LEU A 73 0.06 1.96 -9.31
CA LEU A 73 1.38 2.38 -9.80
C LEU A 73 1.37 3.78 -10.42
N GLY A 74 0.30 4.16 -11.13
CA GLY A 74 0.14 5.51 -11.67
C GLY A 74 0.11 6.58 -10.57
N LEU A 75 -0.67 6.34 -9.52
CA LEU A 75 -0.77 7.24 -8.36
C LEU A 75 0.56 7.29 -7.57
N LEU A 76 1.09 6.14 -7.19
CA LEU A 76 2.32 6.03 -6.40
C LEU A 76 3.52 6.63 -7.16
N GLY A 77 3.69 6.28 -8.44
CA GLY A 77 4.78 6.80 -9.26
C GLY A 77 4.70 8.31 -9.49
N GLY A 78 3.50 8.88 -9.55
CA GLY A 78 3.30 10.33 -9.68
C GLY A 78 3.50 11.13 -8.38
N ALA A 79 3.44 10.46 -7.22
CA ALA A 79 3.36 11.10 -5.91
C ALA A 79 4.56 10.82 -4.99
N VAL A 80 5.22 9.66 -5.09
CA VAL A 80 6.20 9.19 -4.09
C VAL A 80 7.35 10.16 -3.88
N GLU A 81 7.98 10.67 -4.94
CA GLU A 81 9.09 11.62 -4.82
C GLU A 81 8.63 12.93 -4.16
N LYS A 82 7.46 13.44 -4.55
CA LYS A 82 6.88 14.67 -3.96
C LYS A 82 6.58 14.47 -2.48
N ALA A 83 5.98 13.34 -2.10
CA ALA A 83 5.65 13.04 -0.71
C ALA A 83 6.91 12.82 0.16
N VAL A 84 8.02 12.36 -0.43
CA VAL A 84 9.32 12.21 0.25
C VAL A 84 10.01 13.55 0.44
N HIS A 85 10.07 14.38 -0.61
CA HIS A 85 10.77 15.67 -0.57
C HIS A 85 9.96 16.78 0.12
N ASP A 86 8.64 16.74 0.00
CA ASP A 86 7.69 17.64 0.65
C ASP A 86 6.58 16.82 1.33
N GLY A 87 6.87 16.36 2.55
CA GLY A 87 5.93 15.58 3.36
C GLY A 87 4.65 16.33 3.77
N SER A 88 4.61 17.66 3.58
CA SER A 88 3.45 18.51 3.86
C SER A 88 2.46 18.59 2.69
N ASN A 89 2.85 18.08 1.51
CA ASN A 89 2.02 18.09 0.32
C ASN A 89 0.82 17.12 0.49
N GLN A 90 -0.34 17.68 0.86
CA GLN A 90 -1.54 16.89 1.13
C GLN A 90 -2.02 16.08 -0.07
N GLN A 91 -1.92 16.60 -1.29
CA GLN A 91 -2.33 15.87 -2.49
C GLN A 91 -1.41 14.67 -2.74
N ALA A 92 -0.09 14.86 -2.64
CA ALA A 92 0.84 13.75 -2.77
C ALA A 92 0.61 12.69 -1.69
N ARG A 93 0.32 13.08 -0.44
CA ARG A 93 -0.06 12.13 0.62
C ARG A 93 -1.37 11.40 0.31
N ALA A 94 -2.37 12.09 -0.24
CA ALA A 94 -3.65 11.48 -0.63
C ALA A 94 -3.46 10.46 -1.77
N ASP A 95 -2.68 10.81 -2.79
CA ASP A 95 -2.36 9.92 -3.91
C ASP A 95 -1.55 8.70 -3.43
N MET A 96 -0.63 8.88 -2.48
CA MET A 96 0.09 7.78 -1.82
C MET A 96 -0.85 6.83 -1.06
N LEU A 97 -1.79 7.38 -0.28
CA LEU A 97 -2.77 6.58 0.47
C LEU A 97 -3.70 5.79 -0.45
N LEU A 98 -4.27 6.46 -1.46
CA LEU A 98 -5.15 5.80 -2.41
C LEU A 98 -4.38 4.76 -3.23
N GLY A 99 -3.19 5.11 -3.72
CA GLY A 99 -2.33 4.17 -4.44
C GLY A 99 -1.98 2.93 -3.60
N SER A 100 -1.63 3.10 -2.33
CA SER A 100 -1.38 1.98 -1.41
C SER A 100 -2.62 1.13 -1.14
N MET A 101 -3.81 1.72 -1.08
CA MET A 101 -5.06 0.96 -0.90
C MET A 101 -5.39 0.13 -2.14
N LEU A 102 -5.22 0.69 -3.34
CA LEU A 102 -5.47 -0.03 -4.59
C LEU A 102 -4.45 -1.14 -4.85
N ALA A 103 -3.24 -1.03 -4.28
CA ALA A 103 -2.19 -2.04 -4.37
C ALA A 103 -2.40 -3.26 -3.46
N GLY A 104 -3.18 -3.11 -2.37
CA GLY A 104 -3.41 -4.15 -1.35
C GLY A 104 -4.53 -5.12 -1.71
#